data_AF-A0A5N5LPA2-F1
#
_entry.id   AF-A0A5N5LPA2-F1
#
_cell.length_a   1.000
_cell.length_b   1.000
_cell.length_c   1.000
_cell.angle_alpha   90.00
_cell.angle_beta   90.00
_cell.angle_gamma   90.00
#
_symmetry.space_group_name_H-M   'P 1'
#
loop_
_entity.id
_entity.type
_entity.pdbx_description
1 polymer ?
#
loop_
_entity_poly.entity_id
_entity_poly.type
_entity_poly.pdbx_seq_one_letter_code
_entity_poly.pdbx_strand_id
1 'polypeptide(L)'
;MSPLLHRIDPFWRHFLFYFSYLPSRIECSVNILFLSITDFESKKKSKRFKSDQMATEESASVMDDYEMLISTTDVELLKRAWRNEKAAPEILQFESSLVQRIKEQIELAEQNEEIFEANNIEPLTVSLYQMDLDRTQFLLRSYLRVRLQKIEKYLFYVLKTDEYLNRLSKQEQMFARRCTDDLGSHLDETVLAKLPDNYRSILKQSITSEEDDMVPAPRLDTFVICKAKQYLSGLDFEPEYSMEITEMERDLLTFVCYKFVKKPLENGKIDLV
;
A
#
# COMPACT_ATOMS: atom_id res chain seq x y z
N MET A 1 -8.22 11.94 35.76
CA MET A 1 -9.02 11.69 34.54
C MET A 1 -8.82 12.87 33.61
N SER A 2 -7.97 12.68 32.60
CA SER A 2 -7.40 13.77 31.79
C SER A 2 -8.38 14.21 30.68
N PRO A 3 -8.70 15.51 30.56
CA PRO A 3 -9.75 16.02 29.67
C PRO A 3 -9.25 16.25 28.22
N LEU A 4 -8.67 15.22 27.58
CA LEU A 4 -8.11 15.29 26.23
C LEU A 4 -8.71 14.31 25.21
N LEU A 5 -9.85 13.68 25.52
CA LEU A 5 -10.50 12.72 24.61
C LEU A 5 -11.73 13.28 23.85
N HIS A 6 -12.11 14.54 24.05
CA HIS A 6 -13.31 15.10 23.44
C HIS A 6 -13.08 15.95 22.18
N ARG A 7 -11.86 15.97 21.62
CA ARG A 7 -11.50 16.82 20.47
C ARG A 7 -10.85 16.07 19.30
N ILE A 8 -11.26 14.82 19.09
CA ILE A 8 -10.89 14.00 17.94
C ILE A 8 -12.16 13.78 17.12
N ASP A 9 -12.10 14.05 15.82
CA ASP A 9 -13.20 13.81 14.88
C ASP A 9 -13.70 12.36 15.00
N PRO A 10 -15.03 12.12 15.04
CA PRO A 10 -15.60 10.78 15.16
C PRO A 10 -15.13 9.80 14.08
N PHE A 11 -14.72 10.31 12.92
CA PHE A 11 -14.19 9.56 11.78
C PHE A 11 -12.85 8.86 12.09
N TRP A 12 -12.02 9.43 12.97
CA TRP A 12 -10.69 8.91 13.31
C TRP A 12 -10.70 7.96 14.52
N ARG A 13 -11.80 7.88 15.28
CA ARG A 13 -11.92 6.96 16.41
C ARG A 13 -11.98 5.49 16.00
N HIS A 14 -12.44 5.19 14.79
CA HIS A 14 -12.45 3.83 14.26
C HIS A 14 -11.08 3.41 13.67
N PHE A 15 -10.31 4.37 13.14
CA PHE A 15 -8.99 4.11 12.56
C PHE A 15 -7.89 3.92 13.63
N LEU A 16 -7.99 4.62 14.76
CA LEU A 16 -7.07 4.44 15.90
C LEU A 16 -7.26 3.12 16.64
N PHE A 17 -8.43 2.48 16.53
CA PHE A 17 -8.69 1.16 17.13
C PHE A 17 -8.00 0.02 16.36
N TYR A 18 -7.63 0.24 15.09
CA TYR A 18 -6.83 -0.71 14.30
C TYR A 18 -5.32 -0.56 14.53
N PHE A 19 -4.88 0.53 15.17
CA PHE A 19 -3.48 0.84 15.44
C PHE A 19 -2.99 0.39 16.84
N SER A 20 -3.89 -0.05 17.72
CA SER A 20 -3.57 -0.49 19.09
C SER A 20 -3.16 -1.97 19.21
N TYR A 21 -3.03 -2.69 18.08
CA TYR A 21 -2.61 -4.10 18.02
C TYR A 21 -1.29 -4.31 17.24
N LEU A 22 -0.36 -3.34 17.30
CA LEU A 22 1.03 -3.59 16.89
C LEU A 22 1.88 -3.96 18.12
N PRO A 23 2.56 -5.13 18.12
CA PRO A 23 3.48 -5.50 19.17
C PRO A 23 4.71 -4.58 19.20
N SER A 24 5.15 -4.28 20.42
CA SER A 24 6.10 -3.23 20.85
C SER A 24 7.56 -3.41 20.39
N ARG A 25 7.84 -3.76 19.13
CA ARG A 25 9.21 -4.05 18.65
C ARG A 25 9.69 -3.21 17.46
N ILE A 26 9.15 -2.00 17.27
CA ILE A 26 9.53 -1.08 16.18
C ILE A 26 10.22 0.19 16.71
N GLU A 27 10.86 0.15 17.88
CA GLU A 27 11.50 1.37 18.43
C GLU A 27 12.79 1.80 17.70
N CYS A 28 13.40 0.96 16.85
CA CYS A 28 14.67 1.31 16.21
C CYS A 28 14.57 1.99 14.83
N SER A 29 13.41 2.03 14.18
CA SER A 29 13.29 2.57 12.80
C SER A 29 12.47 3.86 12.68
N VAL A 30 12.03 4.45 13.79
CA VAL A 30 11.16 5.66 13.79
C VAL A 30 11.97 6.97 13.83
N ASN A 31 13.25 6.92 14.23
CA ASN A 31 14.05 8.15 14.46
C ASN A 31 14.43 8.94 13.20
N ILE A 32 14.42 8.34 12.01
CA ILE A 32 14.73 9.07 10.76
C ILE A 32 13.49 9.85 10.26
N LEU A 33 12.27 9.37 10.54
CA LEU A 33 11.05 10.10 10.17
C LEU A 33 10.70 11.18 11.19
N PHE A 34 11.01 11.00 12.47
CA PHE A 34 10.52 11.86 13.55
C PHE A 34 11.12 13.28 13.55
N LEU A 35 12.36 13.46 13.08
CA LEU A 35 13.05 14.76 13.08
C LEU A 35 12.59 15.72 11.98
N SER A 36 11.87 15.23 10.96
CA SER A 36 11.26 16.09 9.92
C SER A 36 9.83 16.53 10.26
N ILE A 37 9.25 16.02 11.34
CA ILE A 37 7.81 16.14 11.65
C ILE A 37 7.50 17.26 12.65
N THR A 38 8.44 17.63 13.53
CA THR A 38 8.14 18.56 14.65
C THR A 38 8.16 20.05 14.28
N ASP A 39 8.86 20.46 13.21
CA ASP A 39 8.86 21.86 12.76
C ASP A 39 7.58 22.26 12.02
N PHE A 40 6.85 21.29 11.46
CA PHE A 40 5.68 21.53 10.62
C PHE A 40 4.39 21.81 11.43
N GLU A 41 4.23 21.19 12.60
CA GLU A 41 3.02 21.35 13.42
C GLU A 41 2.91 22.70 14.16
N SER A 42 4.02 23.41 14.33
CA SER A 42 4.04 24.67 15.09
C SER A 42 3.39 25.84 14.34
N LYS A 43 3.39 25.81 13.00
CA LYS A 43 2.76 26.85 12.15
C LYS A 43 1.26 26.64 11.93
N LYS A 44 0.73 25.41 12.09
CA LYS A 44 -0.69 25.04 11.86
C LYS A 44 -1.69 25.63 12.88
N LYS A 45 -1.24 26.15 14.02
CA LYS A 45 -2.14 26.61 15.11
C LYS A 45 -2.69 28.04 14.94
N SER A 46 -2.16 28.83 14.02
CA SER A 46 -2.58 30.22 13.82
C SER A 46 -3.40 30.35 12.54
N LYS A 47 -4.71 30.50 12.69
CA LYS A 47 -5.74 30.89 11.69
C LYS A 47 -6.66 29.77 11.25
N ARG A 48 -7.71 29.60 12.06
CA ARG A 48 -8.92 28.85 11.74
C ARG A 48 -10.11 29.76 12.06
N PHE A 49 -10.80 30.30 11.05
CA PHE A 49 -12.14 30.89 11.22
C PHE A 49 -12.94 30.93 9.89
N LYS A 50 -14.01 30.10 9.85
CA LYS A 50 -15.35 30.15 9.21
C LYS A 50 -15.53 30.56 7.72
N SER A 51 -16.04 29.69 6.82
CA SER A 51 -17.46 29.28 6.45
C SER A 51 -18.08 30.23 5.38
N ASP A 52 -18.84 29.88 4.32
CA ASP A 52 -19.82 28.82 3.96
C ASP A 52 -20.09 28.70 2.41
N GLN A 53 -20.57 27.52 1.95
CA GLN A 53 -21.60 27.10 0.93
C GLN A 53 -21.79 27.88 -0.42
N MET A 54 -22.12 27.32 -1.61
CA MET A 54 -23.19 26.35 -1.98
C MET A 54 -23.15 25.90 -3.49
N ALA A 55 -23.93 24.87 -3.85
CA ALA A 55 -23.98 24.00 -5.08
C ALA A 55 -24.56 24.61 -6.39
N THR A 56 -24.57 23.95 -7.57
CA THR A 56 -25.56 22.93 -8.04
C THR A 56 -25.21 22.35 -9.45
N GLU A 57 -25.76 21.17 -9.73
CA GLU A 57 -25.53 20.13 -10.78
C GLU A 57 -26.23 20.31 -12.14
N GLU A 58 -25.74 19.61 -13.19
CA GLU A 58 -26.54 18.99 -14.28
C GLU A 58 -25.84 17.70 -14.77
N SER A 59 -26.50 16.54 -14.64
CA SER A 59 -25.88 15.21 -14.62
C SER A 59 -26.68 14.20 -15.44
N ALA A 60 -26.11 13.65 -16.52
CA ALA A 60 -26.34 12.28 -16.99
C ALA A 60 -25.67 12.00 -18.35
N SER A 61 -25.81 12.85 -19.37
CA SER A 61 -25.30 12.55 -20.73
C SER A 61 -23.88 13.04 -21.00
N VAL A 62 -23.39 13.95 -20.17
CA VAL A 62 -21.99 14.43 -20.19
C VAL A 62 -21.09 13.49 -19.41
N MET A 63 -21.64 12.61 -18.56
CA MET A 63 -20.84 11.73 -17.69
C MET A 63 -19.95 10.78 -18.49
N ASP A 64 -20.46 10.07 -19.49
CA ASP A 64 -19.66 9.07 -20.22
C ASP A 64 -18.52 9.70 -21.06
N ASP A 65 -18.75 10.86 -21.66
CA ASP A 65 -17.74 11.59 -22.43
C ASP A 65 -16.76 12.37 -21.52
N TYR A 66 -17.21 12.84 -20.36
CA TYR A 66 -16.35 13.46 -19.33
C TYR A 66 -15.51 12.40 -18.59
N GLU A 67 -16.02 11.18 -18.42
CA GLU A 67 -15.34 10.03 -17.82
C GLU A 67 -14.24 9.46 -18.75
N MET A 68 -14.36 9.65 -20.08
CA MET A 68 -13.30 9.36 -21.04
C MET A 68 -12.25 10.50 -21.15
N LEU A 69 -12.67 11.77 -20.95
CA LEU A 69 -11.79 12.95 -20.94
C LEU A 69 -11.05 13.15 -19.60
N ILE A 70 -11.57 12.61 -18.50
CA ILE A 70 -10.80 12.24 -17.31
C ILE A 70 -10.01 10.99 -17.70
N SER A 71 -8.97 11.15 -18.52
CA SER A 71 -7.93 10.13 -18.64
C SER A 71 -7.59 9.65 -17.24
N THR A 72 -7.77 8.35 -16.95
CA THR A 72 -7.59 7.77 -15.60
C THR A 72 -6.38 8.40 -14.94
N THR A 73 -6.61 9.29 -13.98
CA THR A 73 -5.52 10.14 -13.49
C THR A 73 -4.46 9.22 -12.88
N ASP A 74 -3.19 9.58 -12.94
CA ASP A 74 -2.15 8.76 -12.30
C ASP A 74 -2.49 8.49 -10.81
N VAL A 75 -3.19 9.43 -10.17
CA VAL A 75 -3.74 9.28 -8.82
C VAL A 75 -4.78 8.15 -8.72
N GLU A 76 -5.69 7.99 -9.68
CA GLU A 76 -6.65 6.88 -9.70
C GLU A 76 -6.00 5.53 -9.95
N LEU A 77 -5.01 5.48 -10.84
CA LEU A 77 -4.20 4.29 -11.05
C LEU A 77 -3.45 3.90 -9.78
N LEU A 78 -2.93 4.88 -9.03
CA LEU A 78 -2.28 4.63 -7.74
C LEU A 78 -3.27 4.18 -6.68
N LYS A 79 -4.48 4.76 -6.62
CA LYS A 79 -5.54 4.31 -5.70
C LYS A 79 -5.88 2.84 -5.96
N ARG A 80 -5.98 2.46 -7.24
CA ARG A 80 -6.21 1.08 -7.67
C ARG A 80 -5.06 0.15 -7.25
N ALA A 81 -3.82 0.50 -7.59
CA ALA A 81 -2.64 -0.28 -7.20
C ALA A 81 -2.54 -0.43 -5.68
N TRP A 82 -2.84 0.63 -4.93
CA TRP A 82 -2.88 0.63 -3.47
C TRP A 82 -3.95 -0.31 -2.89
N ARG A 83 -5.19 -0.30 -3.43
CA ARG A 83 -6.23 -1.24 -2.99
C ARG A 83 -5.84 -2.69 -3.28
N ASN A 84 -5.37 -2.95 -4.50
CA ASN A 84 -4.93 -4.28 -4.91
C ASN A 84 -3.79 -4.79 -4.02
N GLU A 85 -2.80 -3.95 -3.76
CA GLU A 85 -1.71 -4.29 -2.86
C GLU A 85 -2.22 -4.52 -1.44
N LYS A 86 -3.13 -3.71 -0.91
CA LYS A 86 -3.63 -3.89 0.45
C LYS A 86 -4.43 -5.18 0.63
N ALA A 87 -5.20 -5.59 -0.38
CA ALA A 87 -6.07 -6.76 -0.31
C ALA A 87 -5.36 -8.08 -0.69
N ALA A 88 -4.29 -8.03 -1.48
CA ALA A 88 -3.58 -9.25 -1.91
C ALA A 88 -2.77 -9.87 -0.75
N PRO A 89 -2.75 -11.22 -0.60
CA PRO A 89 -1.98 -11.91 0.43
C PRO A 89 -0.47 -12.00 0.12
N GLU A 90 -0.08 -11.83 -1.14
CA GLU A 90 1.31 -11.81 -1.65
C GLU A 90 1.71 -10.40 -2.12
N ILE A 91 3.00 -10.21 -2.41
CA ILE A 91 3.51 -8.96 -3.01
C ILE A 91 3.17 -8.91 -4.51
N LEU A 92 2.57 -7.81 -4.97
CA LEU A 92 2.24 -7.59 -6.37
C LEU A 92 3.40 -6.94 -7.13
N GLN A 93 3.29 -6.86 -8.46
CA GLN A 93 4.26 -6.18 -9.31
C GLN A 93 4.40 -4.70 -8.93
N PHE A 94 5.64 -4.23 -8.78
CA PHE A 94 5.90 -2.81 -8.53
C PHE A 94 5.62 -1.97 -9.78
N GLU A 95 4.71 -1.02 -9.65
CA GLU A 95 4.33 -0.05 -10.69
C GLU A 95 5.37 1.09 -10.82
N SER A 96 6.59 0.76 -11.27
CA SER A 96 7.74 1.70 -11.31
C SER A 96 7.42 2.99 -12.06
N SER A 97 6.84 2.88 -13.25
CA SER A 97 6.54 4.02 -14.11
C SER A 97 5.47 4.93 -13.50
N LEU A 98 4.45 4.35 -12.88
CA LEU A 98 3.37 5.12 -12.24
C LEU A 98 3.89 5.87 -11.01
N VAL A 99 4.64 5.18 -10.15
CA VAL A 99 5.23 5.78 -8.95
C VAL A 99 6.17 6.92 -9.32
N GLN A 100 6.96 6.77 -10.38
CA GLN A 100 7.86 7.82 -10.85
C GLN A 100 7.09 9.06 -11.33
N ARG A 101 6.08 8.89 -12.19
CA ARG A 101 5.25 10.01 -12.66
C ARG A 101 4.56 10.75 -11.51
N ILE A 102 4.05 10.03 -10.52
CA ILE A 102 3.38 10.66 -9.37
C ILE A 102 4.37 11.43 -8.50
N LYS A 103 5.60 10.91 -8.31
CA LYS A 103 6.65 11.65 -7.60
C LYS A 103 6.98 12.96 -8.31
N GLU A 104 7.14 12.91 -9.62
CA GLU A 104 7.40 14.10 -10.44
C GLU A 104 6.22 15.10 -10.37
N GLN A 105 4.97 14.61 -10.43
CA GLN A 105 3.78 15.45 -10.26
C GLN A 105 3.72 16.11 -8.87
N ILE A 106 4.05 15.38 -7.80
CA ILE A 106 4.12 15.93 -6.44
C ILE A 106 5.22 17.00 -6.37
N GLU A 107 6.42 16.72 -6.88
CA GLU A 107 7.56 17.66 -6.84
C GLU A 107 7.26 18.96 -7.61
N LEU A 108 6.64 18.84 -8.79
CA LEU A 108 6.19 20.01 -9.56
C LEU A 108 5.07 20.79 -8.84
N ALA A 109 4.15 20.09 -8.19
CA ALA A 109 3.07 20.72 -7.44
C ALA A 109 3.61 21.50 -6.22
N GLU A 110 4.61 20.94 -5.51
CA GLU A 110 5.31 21.60 -4.40
C GLU A 110 6.04 22.87 -4.86
N GLN A 111 6.73 22.83 -6.00
CA GLN A 111 7.41 24.01 -6.56
C GLN A 111 6.42 25.11 -6.97
N ASN A 112 5.24 24.73 -7.45
CA ASN A 112 4.22 25.70 -7.84
C ASN A 112 3.62 26.41 -6.62
N GLU A 113 3.58 25.80 -5.41
CA GLU A 113 3.13 26.46 -4.16
C GLU A 113 3.87 27.78 -3.90
N GLU A 114 5.18 27.81 -4.10
CA GLU A 114 6.00 29.01 -3.93
C GLU A 114 5.61 30.13 -4.92
N ILE A 115 5.15 29.75 -6.12
CA ILE A 115 4.69 30.66 -7.17
C ILE A 115 3.29 31.21 -6.85
N PHE A 116 2.44 30.43 -6.18
CA PHE A 116 1.11 30.90 -5.74
C PHE A 116 1.23 32.04 -4.71
N GLU A 117 2.20 31.96 -3.81
CA GLU A 117 2.48 33.03 -2.84
C GLU A 117 2.95 34.32 -3.53
N ALA A 118 3.76 34.21 -4.60
CA ALA A 118 4.26 35.37 -5.35
C ALA A 118 3.17 36.10 -6.17
N ASN A 119 2.14 35.38 -6.61
CA ASN A 119 1.11 35.90 -7.53
C ASN A 119 -0.16 36.42 -6.83
N ASN A 120 -0.19 36.52 -5.49
CA ASN A 120 -1.37 36.93 -4.70
C ASN A 120 -2.65 36.15 -5.04
N ILE A 121 -2.53 34.84 -5.26
CA ILE A 121 -3.67 33.98 -5.55
C ILE A 121 -4.55 33.85 -4.29
N GLU A 122 -5.87 33.71 -4.48
CA GLU A 122 -6.82 33.66 -3.37
C GLU A 122 -6.43 32.56 -2.34
N PRO A 123 -6.42 32.88 -1.03
CA PRO A 123 -5.99 31.93 0.00
C PRO A 123 -6.77 30.61 0.02
N LEU A 124 -8.05 30.62 -0.36
CA LEU A 124 -8.88 29.42 -0.41
C LEU A 124 -8.40 28.45 -1.50
N THR A 125 -8.02 28.98 -2.66
CA THR A 125 -7.50 28.21 -3.78
C THR A 125 -6.19 27.54 -3.43
N VAL A 126 -5.26 28.28 -2.81
CA VAL A 126 -3.99 27.74 -2.32
C VAL A 126 -4.22 26.62 -1.30
N SER A 127 -5.15 26.83 -0.35
CA SER A 127 -5.49 25.82 0.64
C SER A 127 -6.09 24.56 0.02
N LEU A 128 -6.90 24.68 -1.04
CA LEU A 128 -7.47 23.52 -1.74
C LEU A 128 -6.37 22.69 -2.42
N TYR A 129 -5.46 23.36 -3.13
CA TYR A 129 -4.31 22.71 -3.77
C TYR A 129 -3.43 21.96 -2.76
N GLN A 130 -3.12 22.60 -1.62
CA GLN A 130 -2.37 21.96 -0.53
C GLN A 130 -3.06 20.71 0.01
N MET A 131 -4.39 20.73 0.18
CA MET A 131 -5.13 19.56 0.64
C MET A 131 -5.04 18.39 -0.33
N ASP A 132 -5.11 18.65 -1.63
CA ASP A 132 -5.04 17.60 -2.65
C ASP A 132 -3.62 17.04 -2.83
N LEU A 133 -2.61 17.89 -2.65
CA LEU A 133 -1.21 17.48 -2.56
C LEU A 133 -0.99 16.56 -1.35
N ASP A 134 -1.44 16.97 -0.16
CA ASP A 134 -1.35 16.18 1.07
C ASP A 134 -2.02 14.80 0.91
N ARG A 135 -3.20 14.75 0.27
CA ARG A 135 -3.91 13.50 -0.02
C ARG A 135 -3.12 12.58 -0.95
N THR A 136 -2.52 13.13 -1.99
CA THR A 136 -1.74 12.37 -2.98
C THR A 136 -0.46 11.83 -2.37
N GLN A 137 0.24 12.65 -1.58
CA GLN A 137 1.41 12.21 -0.82
C GLN A 137 1.05 11.11 0.19
N PHE A 138 -0.06 11.26 0.92
CA PHE A 138 -0.53 10.24 1.85
C PHE A 138 -0.78 8.90 1.15
N LEU A 139 -1.45 8.93 -0.01
CA LEU A 139 -1.74 7.74 -0.79
C LEU A 139 -0.44 7.03 -1.24
N LEU A 140 0.52 7.79 -1.79
CA LEU A 140 1.82 7.25 -2.19
C LEU A 140 2.58 6.64 -1.02
N ARG A 141 2.63 7.34 0.12
CA ARG A 141 3.27 6.85 1.35
C ARG A 141 2.58 5.58 1.87
N SER A 142 1.26 5.52 1.81
CA SER A 142 0.48 4.35 2.23
C SER A 142 0.79 3.13 1.35
N TYR A 143 0.82 3.31 0.03
CA TYR A 143 1.20 2.26 -0.93
C TYR A 143 2.59 1.69 -0.64
N LEU A 144 3.60 2.53 -0.53
CA LEU A 144 4.97 2.09 -0.25
C LEU A 144 5.08 1.39 1.13
N ARG A 145 4.37 1.89 2.15
CA ARG A 145 4.38 1.30 3.48
C ARG A 145 3.78 -0.11 3.51
N VAL A 146 2.64 -0.32 2.84
CA VAL A 146 2.01 -1.64 2.75
C VAL A 146 2.95 -2.64 2.09
N ARG A 147 3.64 -2.23 1.02
CA ARG A 147 4.62 -3.08 0.34
C ARG A 147 5.79 -3.45 1.24
N LEU A 148 6.40 -2.48 1.93
CA LEU A 148 7.49 -2.73 2.87
C LEU A 148 7.08 -3.71 3.97
N GLN A 149 5.86 -3.58 4.53
CA GLN A 149 5.35 -4.52 5.53
C GLN A 149 5.23 -5.96 4.99
N LYS A 150 4.80 -6.14 3.74
CA LYS A 150 4.74 -7.46 3.11
C LYS A 150 6.12 -8.04 2.84
N ILE A 151 7.06 -7.21 2.38
CA ILE A 151 8.45 -7.62 2.14
C ILE A 151 9.10 -8.07 3.44
N GLU A 152 8.94 -7.30 4.52
CA GLU A 152 9.45 -7.65 5.85
C GLU A 152 8.83 -8.97 6.36
N LYS A 153 7.52 -9.16 6.15
CA LYS A 153 6.81 -10.36 6.59
C LYS A 153 7.25 -11.63 5.85
N TYR A 154 7.54 -11.53 4.55
CA TYR A 154 7.88 -12.66 3.68
C TYR A 154 9.33 -12.58 3.18
N LEU A 155 10.24 -12.05 4.00
CA LEU A 155 11.58 -11.65 3.62
C LEU A 155 12.38 -12.77 2.91
N PHE A 156 12.55 -13.90 3.59
CA PHE A 156 13.28 -15.05 3.05
C PHE A 156 12.59 -15.68 1.83
N TYR A 157 11.25 -15.69 1.82
CA TYR A 157 10.46 -16.23 0.71
C TYR A 157 10.62 -15.39 -0.56
N VAL A 158 10.55 -14.07 -0.43
CA VAL A 158 10.73 -13.12 -1.53
C VAL A 158 12.15 -13.18 -2.08
N LEU A 159 13.18 -13.28 -1.22
CA LEU A 159 14.57 -13.36 -1.67
C LEU A 159 14.95 -14.70 -2.31
N LYS A 160 14.30 -15.80 -1.90
CA LYS A 160 14.56 -17.13 -2.46
C LYS A 160 14.02 -17.29 -3.89
N THR A 161 12.96 -16.54 -4.24
CA THR A 161 12.22 -16.73 -5.48
C THR A 161 12.42 -15.58 -6.46
N ASP A 162 13.05 -15.85 -7.60
CA ASP A 162 13.34 -14.84 -8.62
C ASP A 162 12.10 -14.11 -9.14
N GLU A 163 10.95 -14.80 -9.24
CA GLU A 163 9.68 -14.18 -9.64
C GLU A 163 9.29 -13.03 -8.70
N TYR A 164 9.35 -13.26 -7.38
CA TYR A 164 9.01 -12.23 -6.40
C TYR A 164 10.08 -11.14 -6.33
N LEU A 165 11.36 -11.46 -6.49
CA LEU A 165 12.43 -10.46 -6.59
C LEU A 165 12.20 -9.48 -7.74
N ASN A 166 11.76 -9.98 -8.90
CA ASN A 166 11.47 -9.16 -10.08
C ASN A 166 10.23 -8.25 -9.90
N ARG A 167 9.35 -8.57 -8.95
CA ARG A 167 8.21 -7.73 -8.57
C ARG A 167 8.59 -6.54 -7.69
N LEU A 168 9.82 -6.48 -7.15
CA LEU A 168 10.28 -5.40 -6.27
C LEU A 168 11.00 -4.30 -7.05
N SER A 169 10.92 -3.07 -6.54
CA SER A 169 11.81 -1.97 -6.98
C SER A 169 13.26 -2.20 -6.53
N LYS A 170 14.22 -1.52 -7.17
CA LYS A 170 15.64 -1.60 -6.78
C LYS A 170 15.85 -1.21 -5.30
N GLN A 171 15.15 -0.19 -4.84
CA GLN A 171 15.19 0.28 -3.46
C GLN A 171 14.61 -0.75 -2.49
N GLU A 172 13.50 -1.40 -2.87
CA GLU A 172 12.90 -2.48 -2.09
C GLU A 172 13.82 -3.71 -2.02
N GLN A 173 14.50 -4.06 -3.11
CA GLN A 173 15.48 -5.16 -3.12
C GLN A 173 16.66 -4.87 -2.19
N MET A 174 17.20 -3.64 -2.22
CA MET A 174 18.26 -3.23 -1.29
C MET A 174 17.79 -3.28 0.16
N PHE A 175 16.56 -2.82 0.44
CA PHE A 175 15.96 -2.91 1.76
C PHE A 175 15.83 -4.36 2.24
N ALA A 176 15.31 -5.26 1.39
CA ALA A 176 15.15 -6.67 1.73
C ALA A 176 16.49 -7.35 2.06
N ARG A 177 17.53 -7.11 1.26
CA ARG A 177 18.88 -7.65 1.52
C ARG A 177 19.43 -7.15 2.86
N ARG A 178 19.41 -5.83 3.06
CA ARG A 178 19.89 -5.23 4.31
C ARG A 178 19.12 -5.74 5.54
N CYS A 179 17.81 -5.83 5.45
CA CYS A 179 16.98 -6.36 6.53
C CYS A 179 17.32 -7.82 6.84
N THR A 180 17.65 -8.61 5.83
CA THR A 180 18.06 -10.02 6.00
C THR A 180 19.42 -10.12 6.69
N ASP A 181 20.38 -9.30 6.27
CA ASP A 181 21.73 -9.26 6.85
C ASP A 181 21.68 -8.80 8.32
N ASP A 182 20.92 -7.74 8.61
CA ASP A 182 20.72 -7.19 9.95
C ASP A 182 20.02 -8.22 10.86
N LEU A 183 18.97 -8.88 10.36
CA LEU A 183 18.25 -9.92 11.10
C LEU A 183 19.12 -11.15 11.35
N GLY A 184 19.88 -11.59 10.35
CA GLY A 184 20.80 -12.71 10.45
C GLY A 184 21.86 -12.47 11.52
N SER A 185 22.57 -11.35 11.43
CA SER A 185 23.59 -10.95 12.39
C SER A 185 23.03 -10.87 13.81
N HIS A 186 21.85 -10.27 13.98
CA HIS A 186 21.18 -10.16 15.28
C HIS A 186 20.83 -11.53 15.87
N LEU A 187 20.25 -12.43 15.07
CA LEU A 187 19.87 -13.78 15.53
C LEU A 187 21.11 -14.63 15.84
N ASP A 188 22.16 -14.51 15.04
CA ASP A 188 23.45 -15.20 15.25
C ASP A 188 24.07 -14.84 16.60
N GLU A 189 24.19 -13.54 16.89
CA GLU A 189 24.77 -13.05 18.15
C GLU A 189 23.91 -13.38 19.38
N THR A 190 22.58 -13.31 19.24
CA THR A 190 21.69 -13.43 20.39
C THR A 190 21.37 -14.88 20.76
N VAL A 191 21.09 -15.72 19.77
CA VAL A 191 20.51 -17.07 19.97
C VAL A 191 21.27 -18.14 19.20
N LEU A 192 21.50 -18.01 17.90
CA LEU A 192 21.91 -19.15 17.06
C LEU A 192 23.31 -19.64 17.40
N ALA A 193 24.26 -18.75 17.73
CA ALA A 193 25.59 -19.16 18.18
C ALA A 193 25.57 -19.99 19.48
N LYS A 194 24.52 -19.84 20.29
CA LYS A 194 24.34 -20.58 21.56
C LYS A 194 23.61 -21.90 21.38
N LEU A 195 22.99 -22.13 20.22
CA LEU A 195 22.28 -23.37 19.93
C LEU A 195 23.25 -24.48 19.49
N PRO A 196 22.91 -25.75 19.73
CA PRO A 196 23.60 -26.89 19.14
C PRO A 196 23.62 -26.78 17.61
N ASP A 197 24.65 -27.33 16.97
CA ASP A 197 24.87 -27.27 15.51
C ASP A 197 23.60 -27.63 14.71
N ASN A 198 22.80 -28.55 15.24
CA ASN A 198 21.56 -29.03 14.65
C ASN A 198 20.47 -27.97 14.43
N TYR A 199 20.55 -26.84 15.12
CA TYR A 199 19.50 -25.81 15.20
C TYR A 199 20.01 -24.40 14.90
N ARG A 200 21.21 -24.27 14.30
CA ARG A 200 21.79 -22.94 14.02
C ARG A 200 21.23 -22.25 12.77
N SER A 201 20.43 -22.95 11.96
CA SER A 201 19.85 -22.38 10.75
C SER A 201 18.66 -21.48 11.05
N ILE A 202 18.56 -20.35 10.35
CA ILE A 202 17.38 -19.48 10.37
C ILE A 202 16.24 -20.05 9.51
N LEU A 203 16.60 -20.78 8.46
CA LEU A 203 15.67 -21.23 7.43
C LEU A 203 15.05 -22.60 7.74
N LYS A 204 15.72 -23.39 8.58
CA LYS A 204 15.38 -24.79 8.85
C LYS A 204 15.20 -25.03 10.33
N GLN A 205 14.18 -25.81 10.69
CA GLN A 205 13.94 -26.24 12.06
C GLN A 205 15.05 -27.17 12.55
N SER A 206 15.58 -28.04 11.68
CA SER A 206 16.71 -28.91 12.02
C SER A 206 17.54 -29.26 10.78
N ILE A 207 18.74 -29.82 10.98
CA ILE A 207 19.55 -30.37 9.87
C ILE A 207 18.82 -31.49 9.10
N THR A 208 17.88 -32.19 9.75
CA THR A 208 17.12 -33.28 9.12
C THR A 208 16.02 -32.75 8.20
N SER A 209 15.67 -31.45 8.30
CA SER A 209 14.72 -30.82 7.40
C SER A 209 15.34 -30.66 6.00
N GLU A 210 14.76 -31.34 5.01
CA GLU A 210 15.19 -31.24 3.61
C GLU A 210 14.92 -29.84 3.05
N GLU A 211 13.73 -29.30 3.36
CA GLU A 211 13.24 -28.00 2.92
C GLU A 211 13.40 -26.90 3.98
N ASP A 212 13.29 -25.65 3.54
CA ASP A 212 13.28 -24.46 4.41
C ASP A 212 11.90 -24.30 5.08
N ASP A 213 11.63 -25.16 6.06
CA ASP A 213 10.35 -25.27 6.79
C ASP A 213 10.05 -24.10 7.74
N MET A 214 11.04 -23.24 8.04
CA MET A 214 10.87 -22.06 8.90
C MET A 214 10.62 -20.77 8.11
N VAL A 215 10.53 -20.84 6.78
CA VAL A 215 10.32 -19.66 5.92
C VAL A 215 8.81 -19.39 5.74
N PRO A 216 8.28 -18.25 6.23
CA PRO A 216 6.87 -17.92 6.05
C PRO A 216 6.55 -17.60 4.58
N ALA A 217 5.57 -18.31 4.02
CA ALA A 217 5.07 -18.11 2.66
C ALA A 217 3.69 -17.41 2.66
N PRO A 218 3.36 -16.63 1.61
CA PRO A 218 2.03 -16.04 1.44
C PRO A 218 0.97 -17.13 1.19
N ARG A 219 -0.17 -17.03 1.87
CA ARG A 219 -1.28 -17.99 1.74
C ARG A 219 -2.20 -17.59 0.58
N LEU A 220 -2.07 -18.26 -0.56
CA LEU A 220 -2.86 -17.98 -1.76
C LEU A 220 -4.32 -18.45 -1.67
N ASP A 221 -4.65 -19.35 -0.75
CA ASP A 221 -6.03 -19.78 -0.46
C ASP A 221 -6.84 -18.74 0.35
N THR A 222 -6.25 -17.60 0.67
CA THR A 222 -6.95 -16.53 1.39
C THR A 222 -8.09 -15.97 0.54
N PHE A 223 -9.28 -15.83 1.13
CA PHE A 223 -10.42 -15.23 0.45
C PHE A 223 -10.27 -13.72 0.34
N VAL A 224 -10.59 -13.18 -0.83
CA VAL A 224 -10.55 -11.76 -1.15
C VAL A 224 -11.88 -11.33 -1.78
N ILE A 225 -12.23 -10.06 -1.59
CA ILE A 225 -13.34 -9.44 -2.31
C ILE A 225 -12.78 -8.79 -3.56
N CYS A 226 -13.39 -9.08 -4.71
CA CYS A 226 -12.97 -8.49 -5.96
C CYS A 226 -14.15 -8.11 -6.85
N LYS A 227 -13.86 -7.22 -7.79
CA LYS A 227 -14.79 -6.64 -8.75
C LYS A 227 -14.22 -6.88 -10.16
N ALA A 228 -14.99 -7.51 -11.03
CA ALA A 228 -14.58 -7.70 -12.41
C ALA A 228 -14.85 -6.44 -13.23
N LYS A 229 -13.88 -6.02 -14.06
CA LYS A 229 -14.07 -4.88 -14.98
C LYS A 229 -14.90 -5.23 -16.21
N GLN A 230 -14.83 -6.49 -16.59
CA GLN A 230 -15.49 -7.05 -17.75
C GLN A 230 -16.06 -8.41 -17.36
N TYR A 231 -16.93 -8.92 -18.20
CA TYR A 231 -17.39 -10.30 -18.05
C TYR A 231 -16.21 -11.26 -18.16
N LEU A 232 -16.06 -12.16 -17.19
CA LEU A 232 -15.03 -13.20 -17.19
C LEU A 232 -15.71 -14.57 -17.22
N SER A 233 -15.23 -15.41 -18.13
CA SER A 233 -15.69 -16.80 -18.25
C SER A 233 -14.62 -17.75 -17.71
N GLY A 234 -14.96 -19.03 -17.51
CA GLY A 234 -14.05 -20.08 -17.07
C GLY A 234 -12.70 -20.14 -17.80
N LEU A 235 -12.62 -19.66 -19.05
CA LEU A 235 -11.40 -19.57 -19.86
C LEU A 235 -10.38 -18.53 -19.36
N ASP A 236 -10.80 -17.53 -18.59
CA ASP A 236 -9.92 -16.51 -18.05
C ASP A 236 -9.16 -16.98 -16.79
N PHE A 237 -9.54 -18.15 -16.26
CA PHE A 237 -8.96 -18.76 -15.07
C PHE A 237 -7.98 -19.90 -15.44
N GLU A 238 -7.13 -20.29 -14.49
CA GLU A 238 -6.30 -21.50 -14.65
C GLU A 238 -7.20 -22.72 -14.95
N PRO A 239 -6.79 -23.62 -15.87
CA PRO A 239 -7.59 -24.80 -16.22
C PRO A 239 -7.83 -25.71 -15.01
N GLU A 240 -6.89 -25.75 -14.05
CA GLU A 240 -7.01 -26.49 -12.79
C GLU A 240 -8.18 -26.01 -11.91
N TYR A 241 -8.60 -24.75 -12.05
CA TYR A 241 -9.64 -24.12 -11.23
C TYR A 241 -10.89 -23.73 -12.01
N SER A 242 -10.89 -23.94 -13.33
CA SER A 242 -11.99 -23.60 -14.24
C SER A 242 -13.33 -24.28 -13.91
N MET A 243 -13.32 -25.36 -13.10
CA MET A 243 -14.51 -26.06 -12.64
C MET A 243 -15.21 -25.41 -11.43
N GLU A 244 -14.51 -24.60 -10.63
CA GLU A 244 -15.04 -24.05 -9.37
C GLU A 244 -15.62 -22.64 -9.53
N ILE A 245 -15.11 -21.86 -10.50
CA ILE A 245 -15.64 -20.53 -10.85
C ILE A 245 -16.04 -20.56 -12.31
N THR A 246 -17.34 -20.55 -12.58
CA THR A 246 -17.87 -20.65 -13.94
C THR A 246 -17.86 -19.28 -14.62
N GLU A 247 -18.32 -18.22 -13.95
CA GLU A 247 -18.52 -16.90 -14.54
C GLU A 247 -18.42 -15.78 -13.48
N MET A 248 -17.93 -14.60 -13.89
CA MET A 248 -17.98 -13.38 -13.08
C MET A 248 -18.61 -12.25 -13.91
N GLU A 249 -19.72 -11.70 -13.42
CA GLU A 249 -20.39 -10.57 -14.04
C GLU A 249 -19.60 -9.27 -13.87
N ARG A 250 -19.69 -8.40 -14.88
CA ARG A 250 -19.08 -7.07 -14.85
C ARG A 250 -19.66 -6.26 -13.70
N ASP A 251 -18.78 -5.56 -12.98
CA ASP A 251 -19.09 -4.64 -11.90
C ASP A 251 -19.74 -5.25 -10.64
N LEU A 252 -19.94 -6.57 -10.60
CA LEU A 252 -20.45 -7.29 -9.43
C LEU A 252 -19.32 -7.59 -8.44
N LEU A 253 -19.59 -7.38 -7.15
CA LEU A 253 -18.70 -7.77 -6.07
C LEU A 253 -18.82 -9.27 -5.81
N THR A 254 -17.67 -9.94 -5.78
CA THR A 254 -17.59 -11.39 -5.57
C THR A 254 -16.57 -11.70 -4.49
N PHE A 255 -16.81 -12.79 -3.76
CA PHE A 255 -15.95 -13.28 -2.70
C PHE A 255 -15.36 -14.63 -3.10
N VAL A 256 -14.04 -14.69 -3.32
CA VAL A 256 -13.36 -15.83 -3.93
C VAL A 256 -11.96 -16.03 -3.35
N CYS A 257 -11.39 -17.24 -3.44
CA CYS A 257 -10.00 -17.47 -3.06
C CYS A 257 -9.04 -16.73 -4.01
N TYR A 258 -8.02 -16.11 -3.45
CA TYR A 258 -7.06 -15.31 -4.22
C TYR A 258 -6.35 -16.12 -5.32
N LYS A 259 -6.05 -17.40 -5.08
CA LYS A 259 -5.43 -18.31 -6.06
C LYS A 259 -6.14 -18.33 -7.43
N PHE A 260 -7.47 -18.17 -7.45
CA PHE A 260 -8.25 -18.20 -8.70
C PHE A 260 -8.14 -16.88 -9.46
N VAL A 261 -8.13 -15.76 -8.73
CA VAL A 261 -8.15 -14.41 -9.31
C VAL A 261 -6.76 -13.83 -9.53
N LYS A 262 -5.69 -14.53 -9.15
CA LYS A 262 -4.29 -14.10 -9.33
C LYS A 262 -3.98 -13.72 -10.78
N LYS A 263 -4.19 -14.63 -11.73
CA LYS A 263 -3.93 -14.37 -13.17
C LYS A 263 -4.81 -13.25 -13.74
N PRO A 264 -6.14 -13.24 -13.56
CA PRO A 264 -6.98 -12.13 -13.99
C PRO A 264 -6.60 -10.77 -13.37
N LEU A 265 -6.11 -10.77 -12.12
CA LEU A 265 -5.63 -9.57 -11.43
C LEU A 265 -4.33 -9.05 -12.07
N GLU A 266 -3.37 -9.92 -12.34
CA GLU A 266 -2.12 -9.58 -13.03
C GLU A 266 -2.37 -9.05 -14.45
N ASN A 267 -3.38 -9.59 -15.13
CA ASN A 267 -3.83 -9.10 -16.44
C ASN A 267 -4.67 -7.81 -16.36
N GLY A 268 -4.92 -7.27 -15.17
CA GLY A 268 -5.68 -6.04 -14.97
C GLY A 268 -7.17 -6.13 -15.29
N LYS A 269 -7.73 -7.36 -15.39
CA LYS A 269 -9.15 -7.63 -15.67
C LYS A 269 -10.02 -7.55 -14.41
N ILE A 270 -9.42 -7.74 -13.24
CA ILE A 270 -10.06 -7.69 -11.93
C ILE A 270 -9.42 -6.59 -11.08
N ASP A 271 -10.20 -6.03 -10.16
CA ASP A 271 -9.72 -5.20 -9.06
C ASP A 271 -10.12 -5.80 -7.71
N LEU A 272 -9.22 -5.73 -6.74
CA LEU A 272 -9.54 -6.05 -5.36
C LEU A 272 -10.10 -4.80 -4.65
N VAL A 273 -10.94 -5.04 -3.65
CA VAL A 273 -11.66 -3.99 -2.92
C VAL A 273 -11.07 -3.76 -1.54
#